data_AF-A0A2I0T0N2-F1
#
_entry.id   AF-A0A2I0T0N2-F1
#
_cell.length_a   1.000
_cell.length_b   1.000
_cell.length_c   1.000
_cell.angle_alpha   90.00
_cell.angle_beta   90.00
_cell.angle_gamma   90.00
#
_symmetry.space_group_name_H-M   'P 1'
#
loop_
_entity.id
_entity.type
_entity.pdbx_description
1 polymer ?
#
loop_
_entity_poly.entity_id
_entity_poly.type
_entity_poly.pdbx_seq_one_letter_code
_entity_poly.pdbx_strand_id
1 'polypeptide(L)'
;MKVRGCVGLLVYEADTFTLAILFSNPSNYNFYPMELAMEISLLKVHLGDLETTYTRMYKGQPATADKNAGYHRVKLGACQEPVTVSAGHVRVTATMSNSTKSIVKVILENLEPSSGLTLGGQHPKGKTPPVHVTPDTKRDLLPPQ
;
A
#
# COMPACT_ATOMS: atom_id res chain seq x y z
N MET A 1 -34.85 -28.50 2.86
CA MET A 1 -34.63 -27.10 2.39
C MET A 1 -33.37 -27.06 1.53
N LYS A 2 -33.35 -26.27 0.44
CA LYS A 2 -32.13 -26.10 -0.39
C LYS A 2 -31.32 -24.92 0.15
N VAL A 3 -30.22 -25.21 0.86
CA VAL A 3 -29.30 -24.16 1.32
C VAL A 3 -28.63 -23.55 0.08
N ARG A 4 -28.81 -22.25 -0.12
CA ARG A 4 -28.07 -21.47 -1.13
C ARG A 4 -26.93 -20.75 -0.42
N GLY A 5 -25.76 -20.71 -1.05
CA GLY A 5 -24.68 -19.82 -0.62
C GLY A 5 -24.96 -18.37 -1.02
N CYS A 6 -24.07 -17.47 -0.62
CA CYS A 6 -24.04 -16.08 -1.05
C CYS A 6 -22.71 -15.79 -1.74
N VAL A 7 -22.75 -15.22 -2.93
CA VAL A 7 -21.57 -14.71 -3.65
C VAL A 7 -21.94 -13.33 -4.14
N GLY A 8 -21.03 -12.35 -3.98
CA GLY A 8 -21.34 -10.97 -4.31
C GLY A 8 -20.11 -10.08 -4.43
N LEU A 9 -20.32 -8.95 -5.07
CA LEU A 9 -19.36 -7.85 -5.18
C LEU A 9 -19.94 -6.63 -4.47
N LEU A 10 -19.13 -5.99 -3.63
CA LEU A 10 -19.35 -4.65 -3.13
C LEU A 10 -18.34 -3.72 -3.79
N VAL A 11 -18.78 -2.58 -4.33
CA VAL A 11 -17.90 -1.51 -4.78
C VAL A 11 -18.19 -0.27 -3.92
N TYR A 12 -17.14 0.34 -3.39
CA TYR A 12 -17.17 1.58 -2.64
C TYR A 12 -16.37 2.64 -3.40
N GLU A 13 -16.96 3.82 -3.56
CA GLU A 13 -16.28 4.99 -4.12
C GLU A 13 -15.93 5.98 -3.00
N ALA A 14 -14.69 6.44 -2.99
CA ALA A 14 -14.24 7.60 -2.25
C ALA A 14 -13.77 8.69 -3.24
N ASP A 15 -13.48 9.89 -2.75
CA ASP A 15 -12.96 10.99 -3.58
C ASP A 15 -11.65 10.60 -4.28
N THR A 16 -10.76 9.89 -3.59
CA THR A 16 -9.39 9.58 -4.02
C THR A 16 -9.16 8.14 -4.49
N PHE A 17 -10.10 7.22 -4.29
CA PHE A 17 -9.97 5.82 -4.69
C PHE A 17 -11.32 5.12 -4.89
N THR A 18 -11.30 3.98 -5.57
CA THR A 18 -12.36 2.96 -5.48
C THR A 18 -11.85 1.69 -4.81
N LEU A 19 -12.70 1.04 -4.03
CA LEU A 19 -12.45 -0.26 -3.39
C LEU A 19 -13.51 -1.25 -3.84
N ALA A 20 -13.10 -2.34 -4.49
CA ALA A 20 -13.94 -3.47 -4.83
C ALA A 20 -13.65 -4.66 -3.91
N ILE A 21 -14.70 -5.33 -3.42
CA ILE A 21 -14.63 -6.46 -2.50
C ILE A 21 -15.54 -7.57 -3.03
N LEU A 22 -14.94 -8.65 -3.53
CA LEU A 22 -15.63 -9.88 -3.92
C LEU A 22 -15.61 -10.86 -2.75
N PHE A 23 -16.76 -11.41 -2.38
CA PHE A 23 -16.87 -12.44 -1.35
C PHE A 23 -17.65 -13.65 -1.87
N SER A 24 -17.27 -14.84 -1.42
CA SER A 24 -17.92 -16.12 -1.74
C SER A 24 -18.10 -16.95 -0.47
N ASN A 25 -19.35 -17.24 -0.13
CA ASN A 25 -19.76 -18.17 0.91
C ASN A 25 -20.72 -19.23 0.32
N PRO A 26 -20.19 -20.28 -0.35
CA PRO A 26 -21.02 -21.31 -0.97
C PRO A 26 -21.72 -22.18 0.07
N SER A 27 -22.80 -22.87 -0.31
CA SER A 27 -23.52 -23.77 0.60
C SER A 27 -22.92 -25.17 0.73
N ASN A 28 -21.85 -25.48 -0.02
CA ASN A 28 -21.14 -26.75 0.07
C ASN A 28 -19.63 -26.53 -0.11
N TYR A 29 -18.93 -26.46 1.02
CA TYR A 29 -17.48 -26.19 1.07
C TYR A 29 -16.60 -27.33 0.52
N ASN A 30 -17.16 -28.53 0.31
CA ASN A 30 -16.41 -29.67 -0.24
C ASN A 30 -16.14 -29.51 -1.75
N PHE A 31 -16.97 -28.73 -2.46
CA PHE A 31 -16.82 -28.48 -3.90
C PHE A 31 -16.36 -27.05 -4.23
N TYR A 32 -16.68 -26.09 -3.36
CA TYR A 32 -16.39 -24.67 -3.59
C TYR A 32 -15.79 -24.07 -2.31
N PRO A 33 -14.56 -23.51 -2.34
CA PRO A 33 -14.00 -22.85 -1.17
C PRO A 33 -14.76 -21.55 -0.86
N MET A 34 -14.68 -21.11 0.40
CA MET A 34 -14.94 -19.71 0.71
C MET A 34 -13.80 -18.86 0.15
N GLU A 35 -14.13 -17.70 -0.42
CA GLU A 35 -13.15 -16.82 -1.06
C GLU A 35 -13.41 -15.36 -0.73
N LEU A 36 -12.32 -14.60 -0.62
CA LEU A 36 -12.35 -13.14 -0.47
C LEU A 36 -11.31 -12.57 -1.43
N ALA A 37 -11.71 -11.57 -2.22
CA ALA A 37 -10.79 -10.77 -3.01
C ALA A 37 -11.06 -9.29 -2.80
N MET A 38 -10.00 -8.49 -2.76
CA MET A 38 -10.07 -7.04 -2.70
C MET A 38 -9.24 -6.42 -3.82
N GLU A 39 -9.72 -5.29 -4.32
CA GLU A 39 -8.98 -4.41 -5.20
C GLU A 39 -9.18 -2.96 -4.76
N ILE A 40 -8.10 -2.24 -4.50
CA ILE A 40 -8.11 -0.79 -4.33
C ILE A 40 -7.43 -0.14 -5.52
N SER A 41 -7.96 0.98 -6.02
CA SER A 41 -7.37 1.73 -7.13
C SER A 41 -7.59 3.23 -7.00
N LEU A 42 -6.52 4.01 -7.14
CA LEU A 42 -6.60 5.49 -7.21
C LEU A 42 -7.13 5.99 -8.56
N LEU A 43 -7.18 5.12 -9.58
CA LEU A 43 -7.62 5.45 -10.94
C LEU A 43 -9.13 5.22 -11.14
N LYS A 44 -9.88 4.97 -10.06
CA LYS A 44 -11.34 4.75 -10.03
C LYS A 44 -11.85 3.66 -11.00
N VAL A 45 -11.04 2.63 -11.27
CA VAL A 45 -11.27 1.57 -12.28
C VAL A 45 -12.44 0.61 -11.98
N HIS A 46 -13.19 0.85 -10.91
CA HIS A 46 -14.40 0.07 -10.55
C HIS A 46 -15.70 0.84 -10.81
N LEU A 47 -15.62 2.10 -11.27
CA LEU A 47 -16.79 2.86 -11.71
C LEU A 47 -17.17 2.43 -13.13
N GLY A 48 -18.37 1.88 -13.27
CA GLY A 48 -18.86 1.34 -14.54
C GLY A 48 -19.67 0.07 -14.31
N ASP A 49 -19.52 -0.89 -15.21
CA ASP A 49 -20.25 -2.15 -15.13
C ASP A 49 -19.76 -3.06 -13.98
N LEU A 50 -20.69 -3.38 -13.08
CA LEU A 50 -20.48 -4.27 -11.95
C LEU A 50 -20.36 -5.73 -12.40
N GLU A 51 -20.98 -6.15 -13.50
CA GLU A 51 -20.87 -7.53 -14.01
C GLU A 51 -19.47 -7.81 -14.55
N THR A 52 -18.89 -6.87 -15.30
CA THR A 52 -17.50 -6.90 -15.74
C THR A 52 -16.54 -6.95 -14.55
N THR A 53 -16.74 -6.09 -13.55
CA THR A 53 -15.90 -6.06 -12.34
C THR A 53 -15.99 -7.39 -11.57
N TYR A 54 -17.21 -7.90 -11.36
CA TYR A 54 -17.48 -9.18 -10.70
C TYR A 54 -16.79 -10.33 -11.45
N THR A 55 -17.04 -10.43 -12.76
CA THR A 55 -16.53 -11.51 -13.62
C THR A 55 -15.00 -11.54 -13.63
N ARG A 56 -14.37 -10.37 -13.70
CA ARG A 56 -12.90 -10.22 -13.68
C ARG A 56 -12.30 -10.63 -12.34
N MET A 57 -12.82 -10.11 -11.22
CA MET A 57 -12.34 -10.48 -9.89
C MET A 57 -12.58 -11.97 -9.58
N TYR A 58 -13.73 -12.52 -10.01
CA TYR A 58 -14.07 -13.94 -9.85
C TYR A 58 -13.20 -14.86 -10.71
N LYS A 59 -12.63 -14.36 -11.82
CA LYS A 59 -11.56 -15.01 -12.59
C LYS A 59 -10.16 -14.86 -11.99
N GLY A 60 -9.99 -14.04 -10.94
CA GLY A 60 -8.70 -13.83 -10.28
C GLY A 60 -7.82 -12.75 -10.91
N GLN A 61 -8.41 -11.88 -11.74
CA GLN A 61 -7.67 -10.91 -12.55
C GLN A 61 -7.78 -9.51 -11.93
N PRO A 62 -6.69 -8.73 -11.82
CA PRO A 62 -6.76 -7.31 -11.49
C PRO A 62 -7.32 -6.50 -12.67
N ALA A 63 -7.82 -5.29 -12.40
CA ALA A 63 -8.26 -4.33 -13.40
C ALA A 63 -7.10 -3.71 -14.18
N THR A 64 -5.95 -3.55 -13.51
CA THR A 64 -4.75 -2.95 -14.05
C THR A 64 -3.50 -3.51 -13.37
N ALA A 65 -2.36 -3.44 -14.04
CA ALA A 65 -1.04 -3.71 -13.47
C ALA A 65 -0.35 -2.44 -12.92
N ASP A 66 -1.08 -1.31 -12.84
CA ASP A 66 -0.57 -0.04 -12.33
C ASP A 66 -0.26 -0.11 -10.83
N LYS A 67 0.87 0.47 -10.42
CA LYS A 67 1.32 0.63 -9.02
C LYS A 67 0.34 1.41 -8.13
N ASN A 68 -0.58 2.16 -8.74
CA ASN A 68 -1.66 2.89 -8.08
C ASN A 68 -2.90 2.00 -7.83
N ALA A 69 -2.78 0.69 -8.03
CA ALA A 69 -3.77 -0.31 -7.64
C ALA A 69 -3.12 -1.45 -6.84
N GLY A 70 -3.88 -2.01 -5.90
CA GLY A 70 -3.50 -3.19 -5.12
C GLY A 70 -4.59 -4.23 -5.22
N TYR A 71 -4.26 -5.43 -5.70
CA TYR A 71 -5.19 -6.56 -5.84
C TYR A 71 -4.70 -7.77 -5.06
N HIS A 72 -5.59 -8.42 -4.30
CA HIS A 72 -5.30 -9.68 -3.64
C HIS A 72 -6.55 -10.55 -3.53
N ARG A 73 -6.41 -11.85 -3.74
CA ARG A 73 -7.48 -12.87 -3.60
C ARG A 73 -6.96 -14.06 -2.84
N VAL A 74 -7.74 -14.53 -1.88
CA VAL A 74 -7.45 -15.73 -1.09
C VAL A 74 -8.61 -16.73 -1.13
N LYS A 75 -8.26 -18.01 -1.01
CA LYS A 75 -9.16 -19.08 -0.61
C LYS A 75 -9.05 -19.23 0.90
N LEU A 76 -10.17 -19.12 1.60
CA LEU A 76 -10.20 -19.10 3.06
C LEU A 76 -10.19 -20.54 3.59
N GLY A 77 -9.17 -20.87 4.38
CA GLY A 77 -9.02 -22.16 5.04
C GLY A 77 -9.54 -22.17 6.48
N ALA A 78 -9.06 -23.13 7.28
CA ALA A 78 -9.32 -23.17 8.71
C ALA A 78 -8.64 -22.00 9.45
N CYS A 79 -7.39 -21.70 9.09
CA CYS A 79 -6.73 -20.44 9.46
C CYS A 79 -7.18 -19.33 8.51
N GLN A 80 -7.57 -18.19 9.08
CA GLN A 80 -8.07 -17.04 8.33
C GLN A 80 -6.98 -16.00 8.19
N GLU A 81 -6.28 -16.01 7.05
CA GLU A 81 -5.35 -14.94 6.74
C GLU A 81 -6.11 -13.68 6.28
N PRO A 82 -5.77 -12.49 6.80
CA PRO A 82 -6.38 -11.25 6.36
C PRO A 82 -5.92 -10.89 4.94
N VAL A 83 -6.87 -10.62 4.05
CA VAL A 83 -6.58 -10.02 2.75
C VAL A 83 -6.12 -8.59 3.00
N THR A 84 -4.94 -8.22 2.53
CA THR A 84 -4.40 -6.86 2.64
C THR A 84 -4.04 -6.33 1.27
N VAL A 85 -4.52 -5.13 0.93
CA VAL A 85 -4.14 -4.39 -0.27
C VAL A 85 -3.82 -2.94 0.09
N SER A 86 -3.01 -2.28 -0.71
CA SER A 86 -2.71 -0.85 -0.55
C SER A 86 -2.57 -0.15 -1.89
N ALA A 87 -2.89 1.14 -1.91
CA ALA A 87 -2.60 2.04 -3.02
C ALA A 87 -2.39 3.46 -2.47
N GLY A 88 -1.28 4.11 -2.85
CA GLY A 88 -0.87 5.38 -2.27
C GLY A 88 -0.72 5.30 -0.75
N HIS A 89 -1.41 6.19 -0.02
CA HIS A 89 -1.46 6.22 1.44
C HIS A 89 -2.57 5.34 2.03
N VAL A 90 -3.42 4.68 1.25
CA VAL A 90 -4.52 3.86 1.79
C VAL A 90 -4.09 2.40 1.91
N ARG A 91 -4.27 1.81 3.09
CA ARG A 91 -4.23 0.36 3.31
C ARG A 91 -5.64 -0.14 3.64
N VAL A 92 -6.03 -1.24 3.02
CA VAL A 92 -7.29 -1.93 3.28
C VAL A 92 -6.99 -3.36 3.71
N THR A 93 -7.52 -3.73 4.87
CA THR A 93 -7.39 -5.08 5.44
C THR A 93 -8.78 -5.67 5.63
N ALA A 94 -9.01 -6.91 5.20
CA ALA A 94 -10.30 -7.58 5.40
C ALA A 94 -10.16 -9.04 5.82
N THR A 95 -11.11 -9.48 6.66
CA THR A 95 -11.31 -10.87 7.07
C THR A 95 -12.76 -11.28 6.80
N MET A 96 -13.03 -12.58 6.72
CA MET A 96 -14.38 -13.11 6.48
C MET A 96 -14.58 -14.41 7.25
N SER A 97 -15.45 -14.44 8.26
CA SER A 97 -15.56 -15.61 9.16
C SER A 97 -15.98 -16.90 8.46
N ASN A 98 -15.29 -18.01 8.77
CA ASN A 98 -15.54 -19.34 8.20
C ASN A 98 -16.79 -19.99 8.82
N SER A 99 -17.97 -19.56 8.35
CA SER A 99 -19.25 -20.18 8.72
C SER A 99 -20.35 -19.89 7.70
N THR A 100 -21.46 -20.63 7.80
CA THR A 100 -22.67 -20.39 6.99
C THR A 100 -23.32 -19.02 7.24
N LYS A 101 -22.96 -18.33 8.33
CA LYS A 101 -23.30 -16.93 8.62
C LYS A 101 -22.02 -16.08 8.65
N SER A 102 -21.27 -16.11 7.55
CA SER A 102 -20.00 -15.38 7.42
C SER A 102 -20.17 -13.88 7.61
N ILE A 103 -19.30 -13.29 8.42
CA ILE A 103 -19.18 -11.84 8.60
C ILE A 103 -17.91 -11.40 7.89
N VAL A 104 -18.03 -10.51 6.90
CA VAL A 104 -16.88 -9.80 6.32
C VAL A 104 -16.61 -8.57 7.18
N LYS A 105 -15.39 -8.45 7.73
CA LYS A 105 -14.91 -7.25 8.41
C LYS A 105 -13.87 -6.57 7.52
N VAL A 106 -14.06 -5.29 7.26
CA VAL A 106 -13.15 -4.45 6.46
C VAL A 106 -12.64 -3.31 7.34
N ILE A 107 -11.34 -3.04 7.26
CA ILE A 107 -10.65 -1.95 7.97
C ILE A 107 -9.91 -1.15 6.92
N LEU A 108 -10.15 0.16 6.86
CA LEU A 108 -9.41 1.11 6.04
C LEU A 108 -8.54 1.96 6.96
N GLU A 109 -7.28 2.16 6.57
CA GLU A 109 -6.29 2.92 7.32
C GLU A 109 -5.62 3.94 6.40
N ASN A 110 -5.50 5.19 6.88
CA ASN A 110 -4.58 6.16 6.30
C ASN A 110 -3.18 5.87 6.84
N LEU A 111 -2.25 5.51 5.95
CA LEU A 111 -0.84 5.42 6.23
C LEU A 111 -0.26 6.83 6.16
N GLU A 112 0.05 7.41 7.32
CA GLU A 112 0.78 8.67 7.35
C GLU A 112 2.08 8.54 6.52
N PRO A 113 2.36 9.48 5.60
CA PRO A 113 3.64 9.47 4.90
C PRO A 113 4.72 9.58 5.96
N SER A 114 5.68 8.64 5.98
CA SER A 114 6.75 8.65 6.97
C SER A 114 7.52 9.96 6.85
N SER A 115 7.23 10.90 7.76
CA SER A 115 7.94 12.17 7.86
C SER A 115 9.38 11.83 8.20
N GLY A 116 10.23 11.87 7.17
CA GLY A 116 11.62 11.46 7.30
C GLY A 116 12.25 12.22 8.46
N LEU A 117 12.91 11.47 9.36
CA LEU A 117 13.79 12.03 10.38
C LEU A 117 15.00 12.65 9.68
N THR A 118 14.75 13.80 9.08
CA THR A 118 15.78 14.71 8.60
C THR A 118 16.42 15.28 9.86
N LEU A 119 17.51 14.65 10.30
CA LEU A 119 18.37 15.19 11.36
C LEU A 119 18.93 16.52 10.88
N GLY A 120 18.21 17.60 11.17
CA GLY A 120 18.55 18.97 10.81
C GLY A 120 19.82 19.40 11.55
N GLY A 121 20.93 19.41 10.82
CA GLY A 121 22.26 19.79 11.31
C GLY A 121 22.92 20.86 10.44
N GLN A 122 22.21 21.95 10.14
CA GLN A 122 22.84 23.16 9.59
C GLN A 122 22.35 24.42 10.30
N HIS A 123 23.30 25.21 10.82
CA HIS A 123 23.19 26.66 10.76
C HIS A 123 24.54 27.30 10.39
N PRO A 124 24.60 28.38 9.57
CA PRO A 124 25.86 28.85 8.98
C PRO A 124 26.22 30.33 9.32
N LYS A 125 27.30 30.82 8.68
CA LYS A 125 27.83 32.22 8.59
C LYS A 125 28.78 32.64 9.74
N GLY A 126 29.93 33.28 9.49
CA GLY A 126 30.60 33.62 8.21
C GLY A 126 31.70 34.69 8.36
N LYS A 127 32.28 35.13 7.22
CA LYS A 127 33.21 36.29 6.98
C LYS A 127 34.74 36.06 6.96
N THR A 128 35.24 35.82 5.74
CA THR A 128 36.41 36.40 5.02
C THR A 128 37.85 36.46 5.61
N PRO A 129 38.89 36.18 4.77
CA PRO A 129 40.34 36.26 5.10
C PRO A 129 40.95 37.63 4.65
N PRO A 130 42.29 37.84 4.59
CA PRO A 130 43.44 37.03 5.04
C PRO A 130 44.37 37.82 6.02
N VAL A 131 45.56 37.28 6.34
CA VAL A 131 46.88 37.97 6.23
C VAL A 131 48.00 36.99 6.63
N HIS A 132 49.03 36.90 5.81
CA HIS A 132 50.31 36.24 6.10
C HIS A 132 51.33 37.32 6.48
N VAL A 133 51.81 37.32 7.73
CA VAL A 133 52.99 38.09 8.16
C VAL A 133 53.81 37.27 9.14
N THR A 134 55.08 37.06 8.79
CA THR A 134 56.14 36.55 9.66
C THR A 134 57.09 37.69 9.99
N PRO A 135 57.56 37.83 11.24
CA PRO A 135 58.81 38.50 11.58
C PRO A 135 59.88 37.44 11.96
N ASP A 136 61.07 37.43 11.36
CA ASP A 136 62.28 38.19 11.75
C ASP A 136 62.96 37.69 13.06
N THR A 137 64.30 37.54 13.17
CA THR A 137 65.41 37.66 12.19
C THR A 137 66.72 37.06 12.77
N LYS A 138 67.81 36.98 11.97
CA LYS A 138 69.18 36.42 12.24
C LYS A 138 69.28 34.88 12.14
N ARG A 139 70.28 34.25 11.51
CA ARG A 139 71.54 34.65 10.81
C ARG A 139 72.02 33.43 9.96
N ASP A 140 73.07 33.42 9.12
CA ASP A 140 74.22 34.33 8.89
C ASP A 140 74.72 34.29 7.41
N LEU A 141 75.94 34.76 7.15
CA LEU A 141 76.76 34.79 5.91
C LEU A 141 77.18 33.38 5.35
N LEU A 142 77.76 33.14 4.14
CA LEU A 142 78.49 33.91 3.09
C LEU A 142 78.26 33.27 1.67
N PRO A 143 78.78 33.83 0.55
CA PRO A 143 78.42 33.49 -0.84
C PRO A 143 79.53 32.71 -1.61
N PRO A 144 79.65 32.75 -2.96
CA PRO A 144 79.33 31.61 -3.84
C PRO A 144 80.55 31.00 -4.58
N GLN A 145 80.36 29.84 -5.21
CA GLN A 145 80.72 29.54 -6.62
C GLN A 145 79.73 28.54 -7.20
#